data_AF-A0A534K5N4-F1
#
_entry.id   AF-A0A534K5N4-F1
#
_cell.length_a   1.000
_cell.length_b   1.000
_cell.length_c   1.000
_cell.angle_alpha   90.00
_cell.angle_beta   90.00
_cell.angle_gamma   90.00
#
_symmetry.space_group_name_H-M   'P 1'
#
loop_
_entity.id
_entity.type
_entity.pdbx_description
1 polymer ?
#
loop_
_entity_poly.entity_id
_entity_poly.type
_entity_poly.pdbx_seq_one_letter_code
_entity_poly.pdbx_strand_id
1 'polypeptide(L)' 'MKATAVAHPIQGLIKYHGLADPVLRLPFHDSISVCTAPLSSRTTVEFGAYARDQATID' A
#
# COMPACT_ATOMS: atom_id res chain seq x y z
N MET A 1 19.50 -6.93 -7.72
CA MET A 1 18.46 -7.88 -7.26
C MET A 1 17.13 -7.40 -7.80
N LYS A 2 16.29 -8.29 -8.36
CA LYS A 2 14.99 -7.92 -8.94
C LYS A 2 13.90 -8.86 -8.43
N ALA A 3 12.79 -8.30 -7.97
CA ALA A 3 11.68 -9.07 -7.41
C ALA A 3 10.34 -8.46 -7.81
N THR A 4 9.31 -9.31 -7.90
CA THR A 4 7.94 -8.90 -8.23
C THR A 4 6.96 -9.52 -7.26
N ALA A 5 5.99 -8.72 -6.82
CA ALA A 5 4.91 -9.16 -5.94
C ALA A 5 3.54 -8.68 -6.44
N VAL A 6 2.50 -9.38 -6.00
CA VAL A 6 1.09 -9.03 -6.23
C VAL A 6 0.46 -8.72 -4.87
N ALA A 7 -0.29 -7.62 -4.79
CA ALA A 7 -1.06 -7.23 -3.61
C ALA A 7 -2.52 -6.98 -3.98
N HIS A 8 -3.43 -7.39 -3.10
CA HIS A 8 -4.87 -7.16 -3.26
C HIS A 8 -5.32 -5.96 -2.43
N PRO A 9 -6.20 -5.07 -2.95
CA PRO A 9 -6.78 -4.01 -2.16
C PRO A 9 -7.73 -4.59 -1.09
N ILE A 10 -8.11 -3.71 -0.16
CA ILE A 10 -9.06 -3.98 0.90
C ILE A 10 -10.24 -3.03 0.78
N GLN A 11 -11.44 -3.51 1.16
CA GLN A 11 -12.64 -2.68 1.30
C GLN A 11 -12.96 -2.51 2.78
N GLY A 12 -13.16 -1.27 3.22
CA GLY A 12 -13.48 -0.96 4.61
C GLY A 12 -14.92 -1.35 4.97
N LEU A 13 -15.09 -2.15 6.03
CA LEU A 13 -16.39 -2.47 6.64
C LEU A 13 -16.64 -1.56 7.85
N ILE A 14 -15.62 -1.43 8.71
CA ILE A 14 -15.55 -0.37 9.73
C ILE A 14 -14.52 0.63 9.24
N LYS A 15 -14.97 1.86 9.00
CA LYS A 15 -14.19 2.87 8.30
C LYS A 15 -12.96 3.26 9.11
N TYR A 16 -11.85 3.49 8.42
CA TYR A 16 -10.77 4.33 8.91
C TYR A 16 -11.10 5.79 8.60
N HIS A 17 -11.15 6.67 9.60
CA HIS A 17 -11.50 8.07 9.40
C HIS A 17 -10.89 9.00 10.45
N GLY A 18 -10.07 9.95 10.01
CA GLY A 18 -9.38 10.90 10.88
C GLY A 18 -8.07 10.36 11.46
N LEU A 19 -7.18 11.29 11.81
CA LEU A 19 -5.85 11.03 12.37
C LEU A 19 -5.72 11.71 13.72
N ALA A 20 -5.38 10.92 14.75
CA ALA A 20 -5.01 11.42 16.06
C ALA A 20 -3.60 12.01 16.02
N ASP A 21 -2.69 11.34 15.30
CA ASP A 21 -1.35 11.84 15.00
C ASP A 21 -1.13 11.83 13.48
N PRO A 22 -1.06 13.00 12.82
CA PRO A 22 -0.90 13.08 11.37
C PRO A 22 0.54 12.78 10.90
N VAL A 23 1.55 12.91 11.76
CA VAL A 23 2.96 12.65 11.42
C VAL A 23 3.22 11.14 11.42
N LEU A 24 2.78 10.45 12.47
CA LEU A 24 2.91 8.99 12.58
C LEU A 24 1.78 8.24 11.86
N ARG A 25 0.74 8.95 11.40
CA ARG A 25 -0.48 8.42 10.77
C ARG A 25 -1.27 7.47 11.69
N LEU A 26 -1.38 7.80 12.98
CA LEU A 26 -2.18 7.03 13.95
C LEU A 26 -3.67 7.40 13.86
N PRO A 27 -4.59 6.44 13.73
CA PRO A 27 -6.02 6.71 13.69
C PRO A 27 -6.61 7.03 15.07
N PHE A 28 -7.79 7.66 15.08
CA PHE A 28 -8.58 7.84 16.31
C PHE A 28 -9.24 6.56 16.82
N HIS A 29 -9.52 5.61 15.93
CA HIS A 29 -10.17 4.36 16.26
C HIS A 29 -9.74 3.27 15.28
N ASP A 30 -9.93 2.02 15.69
CA ASP A 30 -9.65 0.87 14.85
C ASP A 30 -10.56 0.83 13.62
N SER A 31 -10.16 0.01 12.65
CA SER A 31 -10.90 -0.24 11.41
C SER A 31 -10.87 -1.72 11.08
N ILE A 32 -11.89 -2.20 10.37
CA ILE A 32 -11.99 -3.58 9.88
C ILE A 32 -12.22 -3.51 8.38
N SER A 33 -11.48 -4.33 7.63
CA SER A 33 -11.56 -4.39 6.18
C SER A 33 -11.52 -5.83 5.69
N VAL A 34 -12.04 -6.06 4.49
CA VAL A 34 -11.99 -7.36 3.80
C VAL A 34 -11.16 -7.26 2.52
N CYS A 35 -10.41 -8.32 2.20
CA CYS A 35 -9.66 -8.43 0.95
C CYS A 35 -10.61 -8.48 -0.25
N THR A 36 -10.33 -7.71 -1.30
CA THR A 36 -11.17 -7.61 -2.51
C THR A 36 -10.60 -8.38 -3.69
N ALA A 37 -9.88 -9.47 -3.45
CA ALA A 37 -9.41 -10.34 -4.54
C ALA A 37 -10.60 -10.71 -5.47
N PRO A 38 -10.38 -10.76 -6.81
CA PRO A 38 -9.09 -10.81 -7.47
C PRO A 38 -8.50 -9.44 -7.89
N LEU A 39 -9.13 -8.30 -7.54
CA LEU A 39 -8.52 -6.98 -7.84
C LEU A 39 -7.10 -6.94 -7.26
N SER A 40 -6.15 -6.43 -8.02
CA SER A 40 -4.75 -6.47 -7.62
C SER A 40 -3.90 -5.37 -8.23
N SER A 41 -2.79 -5.09 -7.56
CA SER A 41 -1.66 -4.34 -8.10
C SER A 41 -0.46 -5.27 -8.21
N ARG A 42 0.34 -5.12 -9.27
CA ARG A 42 1.57 -5.88 -9.47
C ARG A 42 2.74 -4.92 -9.48
N THR A 43 3.67 -5.09 -8.55
CA THR A 43 4.82 -4.19 -8.40
C THR A 43 6.11 -4.97 -8.59
N THR A 44 7.03 -4.42 -9.39
CA THR A 44 8.39 -4.95 -9.55
C THR A 44 9.37 -3.94 -8.97
N VAL A 45 10.30 -4.42 -8.13
CA VAL A 45 11.37 -3.62 -7.53
C VAL A 45 12.70 -4.18 -7.96
N GLU A 46 13.62 -3.29 -8.35
CA GLU A 46 14.96 -3.64 -8.78
C GLU A 46 15.99 -2.76 -8.09
N PHE A 47 17.00 -3.39 -7.47
CA PHE A 47 18.17 -2.74 -6.90
C PHE A 47 19.40 -2.98 -7.79
N GLY A 48 20.17 -1.92 -8.01
CA GLY A 48 21.36 -1.89 -8.84
C GLY A 48 22.08 -0.55 -8.75
N ALA A 49 23.04 -0.31 -9.65
CA ALA A 49 23.78 0.95 -9.73
C ALA A 49 22.97 2.02 -10.46
N TYR A 50 21.89 2.48 -9.84
CA TYR A 50 21.06 3.57 -10.37
C TYR A 50 21.48 4.91 -9.77
N ALA A 51 21.46 5.97 -10.58
CA ALA A 51 21.83 7.31 -10.14
C ALA A 51 20.81 7.94 -9.16
N ARG A 52 19.54 7.50 -9.21
CA ARG A 52 18.45 7.94 -8.34
C ARG A 52 17.31 6.92 -8.33
N ASP A 53 16.49 6.97 -7.30
CA ASP A 53 15.23 6.22 -7.23
C ASP A 53 14.22 6.74 -8.26
N GLN A 54 13.52 5.83 -8.92
CA GLN A 54 12.50 6.13 -9.93
C GLN A 54 11.35 5.12 -9.86
N ALA A 55 10.14 5.58 -10.16
CA ALA A 55 8.95 4.74 -10.24
C ALA A 55 8.05 5.22 -11.39
N THR A 56 7.36 4.26 -12.03
CA THR A 56 6.32 4.50 -13.05
C THR A 56 5.05 3.79 -12.59
N ILE A 57 3.90 4.39 -12.87
CA ILE A 57 2.57 3.85 -12.54
C ILE A 57 1.73 3.94 -13.83
N ASP A 58 1.09 2.83 -14.19
CA ASP A 58 0.26 2.67 -15.39
C ASP A 58 -1.23 2.54 -15.01
#